data_AF-A0AAU7S2U3-F1
#
_entry.id   AF-A0AAU7S2U3-F1
#
_cell.length_a   1.000
_cell.length_b   1.000
_cell.length_c   1.000
_cell.angle_alpha   90.00
_cell.angle_beta   90.00
_cell.angle_gamma   90.00
#
_symmetry.space_group_name_H-M   'P 1'
#
loop_
_entity.id
_entity.type
_entity.pdbx_description
1 polymer ?
#
loop_
_entity_poly.entity_id
_entity_poly.type
_entity_poly.pdbx_seq_one_letter_code
_entity_poly.pdbx_strand_id
1 'polypeptide(L)'
;MMERFRYLMGGSLSLEQAATLQKVLDNVASQPWFDNNEHCRNALAGRLTFLIKIGIENTAHLQTIGVCWAVNDFNRDVLKTNRRKPAEITEIRKAEQLRLEDYR
;
A
#
# COMPACT_ATOMS: atom_id res chain seq x y z
N MET A 1 4.58 -15.30 -11.78
CA MET A 1 5.21 -14.17 -11.06
C MET A 1 4.80 -14.23 -9.58
N MET A 2 5.51 -15.03 -8.76
CA MET A 2 5.22 -15.23 -7.33
C MET A 2 6.49 -15.55 -6.51
N GLU A 3 7.69 -15.23 -7.03
CA GLU A 3 8.95 -15.64 -6.36
C GLU A 3 9.46 -14.69 -5.29
N ARG A 4 8.99 -13.43 -5.28
CA ARG A 4 9.57 -12.38 -4.45
C ARG A 4 9.17 -12.45 -2.97
N PHE A 5 8.11 -13.22 -2.64
CA PHE A 5 7.62 -13.36 -1.26
C PHE A 5 8.19 -14.56 -0.51
N ARG A 6 8.93 -15.45 -1.19
CA ARG A 6 9.49 -16.66 -0.57
C ARG A 6 10.56 -16.35 0.48
N TYR A 7 11.30 -15.26 0.32
CA TYR A 7 12.47 -14.94 1.14
C TYR A 7 12.13 -14.21 2.44
N LEU A 8 10.96 -13.56 2.53
CA LEU A 8 10.66 -12.67 3.67
C LEU A 8 10.20 -13.40 4.93
N MET A 9 9.75 -14.67 4.84
CA MET A 9 9.27 -15.42 6.00
C MET A 9 9.35 -16.92 5.74
N GLY A 10 10.36 -17.61 6.26
CA GLY A 10 10.54 -19.06 6.05
C GLY A 10 9.26 -19.86 6.30
N GLY A 11 8.77 -20.53 5.25
CA GLY A 11 7.52 -21.30 5.25
C GLY A 11 6.68 -20.97 4.01
N SER A 12 6.55 -21.92 3.09
CA SER A 12 5.56 -21.83 2.00
C SER A 12 4.16 -21.92 2.60
N LEU A 13 3.24 -21.05 2.18
CA LEU A 13 1.83 -21.22 2.49
C LEU A 13 1.34 -22.58 1.97
N SER A 14 0.42 -23.22 2.70
CA SER A 14 -0.33 -24.35 2.18
C SER A 14 -1.17 -23.93 0.96
N LEU A 15 -1.65 -24.90 0.18
CA LEU A 15 -2.50 -24.62 -0.98
C LEU A 15 -3.77 -23.84 -0.59
N GLU A 16 -4.38 -24.22 0.54
CA GLU A 16 -5.58 -23.58 1.08
C GLU A 16 -5.30 -22.15 1.58
N GLN A 17 -4.17 -21.97 2.26
CA GLN A 17 -3.71 -20.65 2.70
C GLN A 17 -3.42 -19.73 1.50
N ALA A 18 -2.79 -20.25 0.46
CA ALA A 18 -2.53 -19.51 -0.78
C ALA A 18 -3.84 -19.13 -1.50
N ALA A 19 -4.81 -20.05 -1.55
CA ALA A 19 -6.13 -19.78 -2.12
C ALA A 19 -6.88 -18.70 -1.32
N THR A 20 -6.82 -18.77 0.01
CA THR A 20 -7.43 -17.75 0.89
C THR A 20 -6.77 -16.39 0.70
N LEU A 21 -5.43 -16.33 0.68
CA LEU A 21 -4.68 -15.11 0.41
C LEU A 21 -5.09 -14.49 -0.93
N GLN A 22 -5.13 -15.30 -2.00
CA GLN A 22 -5.49 -14.83 -3.34
C GLN A 22 -6.91 -14.27 -3.36
N LYS A 23 -7.87 -14.98 -2.77
CA LYS A 23 -9.27 -14.55 -2.69
C LYS A 23 -9.42 -13.21 -1.96
N VAL A 24 -8.75 -13.03 -0.83
CA VAL A 24 -8.80 -11.77 -0.07
C VAL A 24 -8.13 -10.65 -0.86
N LEU A 25 -6.96 -10.90 -1.45
CA LEU A 25 -6.23 -9.92 -2.24
C LEU A 25 -7.06 -9.43 -3.42
N ASP A 26 -7.69 -10.34 -4.17
CA ASP A 26 -8.53 -9.99 -5.32
C ASP A 26 -9.77 -9.21 -4.89
N ASN A 27 -10.38 -9.54 -3.74
CA ASN A 27 -11.53 -8.80 -3.22
C ASN A 27 -11.19 -7.35 -2.86
N VAL A 28 -10.03 -7.12 -2.24
CA VAL A 28 -9.57 -5.77 -1.90
C VAL A 28 -9.13 -5.01 -3.16
N ALA A 29 -8.40 -5.69 -4.06
CA ALA A 29 -7.90 -5.08 -5.29
C ALA A 29 -8.99 -4.72 -6.30
N SER A 30 -10.16 -5.38 -6.24
CA SER A 30 -11.32 -5.04 -7.07
C SER A 30 -12.05 -3.78 -6.61
N GLN A 31 -11.70 -3.23 -5.43
CA GLN A 31 -12.38 -2.05 -4.92
C GLN A 31 -11.95 -0.79 -5.69
N PRO A 32 -12.89 0.12 -6.01
CA PRO A 32 -12.61 1.28 -6.86
C PRO A 32 -11.66 2.31 -6.22
N TRP A 33 -11.57 2.31 -4.89
CA TRP A 33 -10.69 3.20 -4.12
C TRP A 33 -9.25 2.67 -3.99
N PHE A 34 -9.02 1.39 -4.29
CA PHE A 34 -7.71 0.76 -4.15
C PHE A 34 -6.77 1.13 -5.31
N ASP A 35 -5.54 1.51 -4.99
CA ASP A 35 -4.50 1.69 -6.00
C ASP A 35 -3.97 0.32 -6.47
N ASN A 36 -4.51 -0.18 -7.58
CA ASN A 36 -4.22 -1.52 -8.10
C ASN A 36 -2.87 -1.66 -8.83
N ASN A 37 -1.87 -0.86 -8.47
CA ASN A 37 -0.51 -1.02 -8.99
C ASN A 37 0.20 -2.22 -8.34
N GLU A 38 1.22 -2.74 -9.03
CA GLU A 38 1.97 -3.93 -8.58
C GLU A 38 2.56 -3.74 -7.18
N HIS A 39 3.05 -2.54 -6.86
CA HIS A 39 3.64 -2.24 -5.55
C HIS A 39 2.62 -2.37 -4.41
N CYS A 40 1.42 -1.81 -4.55
CA CYS A 40 0.38 -1.85 -3.53
C CYS A 40 -0.17 -3.27 -3.34
N ARG A 41 -0.38 -4.00 -4.45
CA ARG A 41 -0.77 -5.43 -4.40
C ARG A 41 0.27 -6.25 -3.65
N ASN A 42 1.55 -6.03 -3.97
CA ASN A 42 2.65 -6.76 -3.35
C ASN A 42 2.78 -6.44 -1.85
N ALA A 43 2.66 -5.18 -1.48
CA ALA A 43 2.70 -4.74 -0.08
C ALA A 43 1.54 -5.34 0.73
N LEU A 44 0.31 -5.30 0.20
CA LEU A 44 -0.86 -5.90 0.85
C LEU A 44 -0.72 -7.42 0.98
N ALA A 45 -0.30 -8.11 -0.09
CA ALA A 45 -0.08 -9.55 -0.09
C ALA A 45 0.96 -9.98 0.96
N GLY A 46 2.05 -9.22 1.11
CA GLY A 46 3.06 -9.48 2.13
C GLY A 46 2.50 -9.40 3.55
N ARG A 47 1.68 -8.39 3.85
CA ARG A 47 1.06 -8.22 5.17
C ARG A 47 0.01 -9.29 5.47
N LEU A 48 -0.82 -9.65 4.48
CA LEU A 48 -1.79 -10.74 4.63
C LEU A 48 -1.09 -12.10 4.82
N THR A 49 0.03 -12.33 4.12
CA THR A 49 0.85 -13.53 4.30
C THR A 49 1.41 -13.61 5.73
N PHE A 50 1.79 -12.48 6.32
CA PHE A 50 2.23 -12.42 7.71
C PHE A 50 1.12 -12.85 8.68
N LEU A 51 -0.10 -12.34 8.49
CA LEU A 51 -1.25 -12.73 9.32
C LEU A 51 -1.53 -14.23 9.26
N ILE A 52 -1.49 -14.82 8.06
CA ILE A 52 -1.70 -16.26 7.88
C ILE A 52 -0.62 -17.06 8.61
N LYS A 53 0.65 -16.65 8.53
CA LYS A 53 1.75 -17.37 9.18
C LYS A 53 1.71 -17.33 10.71
N ILE A 54 1.07 -16.31 11.29
CA ILE A 54 0.85 -16.22 12.74
C ILE A 54 -0.49 -16.87 13.17
N GLY A 55 -1.19 -17.55 12.25
CA GLY A 55 -2.39 -18.34 12.55
C GLY A 55 -3.72 -17.62 12.31
N ILE A 56 -3.73 -16.44 11.69
CA ILE A 56 -4.98 -15.75 11.32
C ILE A 56 -5.36 -16.18 9.90
N GLU A 57 -6.19 -17.21 9.81
CA GLU A 57 -6.55 -17.84 8.53
C GLU A 57 -8.01 -17.61 8.12
N ASN A 58 -8.86 -17.15 9.04
CA ASN A 58 -10.25 -16.87 8.74
C ASN A 58 -10.36 -15.78 7.65
N THR A 59 -11.01 -16.12 6.54
CA THR A 59 -11.12 -15.23 5.37
C THR A 59 -11.79 -13.90 5.69
N ALA A 60 -12.84 -13.90 6.51
CA ALA A 60 -13.55 -12.67 6.86
C ALA A 60 -12.65 -11.76 7.71
N HIS A 61 -11.91 -12.31 8.68
CA HIS A 61 -10.96 -11.54 9.48
C HIS A 61 -9.84 -10.95 8.62
N LEU A 62 -9.26 -11.75 7.73
CA LEU A 62 -8.22 -11.30 6.81
C LEU A 62 -8.72 -10.18 5.88
N GLN A 63 -9.96 -10.29 5.40
CA GLN A 63 -10.58 -9.27 4.56
C GLN A 63 -10.83 -7.97 5.35
N THR A 64 -11.37 -8.04 6.56
CA THR A 64 -11.58 -6.86 7.41
C THR A 64 -10.27 -6.15 7.69
N ILE A 65 -9.23 -6.87 8.11
CA ILE A 65 -7.92 -6.29 8.38
C ILE A 65 -7.29 -5.73 7.09
N GLY A 66 -7.36 -6.49 6.00
CA GLY A 66 -6.84 -6.10 4.69
C GLY A 66 -7.47 -4.80 4.17
N VAL A 67 -8.79 -4.65 4.28
CA VAL A 67 -9.50 -3.41 3.92
C VAL A 67 -9.06 -2.25 4.81
N CYS A 68 -9.00 -2.43 6.13
CA CYS A 68 -8.58 -1.36 7.04
C CYS A 68 -7.19 -0.81 6.71
N TRP A 69 -6.23 -1.70 6.45
CA TRP A 69 -4.90 -1.30 6.01
C TRP A 69 -4.90 -0.63 4.64
N ALA A 70 -5.64 -1.19 3.69
CA ALA A 70 -5.63 -0.72 2.31
C ALA A 70 -6.29 0.65 2.15
N VAL A 71 -7.32 0.96 2.94
CA VAL A 71 -7.94 2.29 2.97
C VAL A 71 -6.98 3.36 3.50
N ASN A 72 -6.10 3.01 4.45
CA ASN A 72 -5.15 3.97 5.00
C ASN A 72 -3.92 4.15 4.09
N ASP A 73 -3.37 3.05 3.58
CA ASP A 73 -2.03 3.06 2.97
C ASP A 73 -2.05 3.01 1.43
N PHE A 74 -3.14 2.51 0.83
CA PHE A 74 -3.23 2.23 -0.62
C PHE A 74 -4.43 2.91 -1.27
N ASN A 75 -4.98 3.92 -0.62
CA ASN A 75 -6.10 4.69 -1.16
C ASN A 75 -5.61 5.66 -2.23
N ARG A 76 -6.18 5.50 -3.43
CA ARG A 76 -5.83 6.26 -4.63
C ARG A 76 -6.02 7.76 -4.44
N ASP A 77 -7.02 8.18 -3.67
CA ASP A 77 -7.33 9.60 -3.48
C ASP A 77 -6.41 10.24 -2.44
N VAL A 78 -6.06 9.52 -1.37
CA VAL A 78 -5.08 9.96 -0.37
C VAL A 78 -3.71 10.21 -1.01
N LEU A 79 -3.27 9.30 -1.90
CA LEU A 79 -2.03 9.44 -2.67
C LEU A 79 -2.05 10.62 -3.65
N LYS A 80 -3.19 10.95 -4.26
CA LYS A 80 -3.33 12.14 -5.12
C LYS A 80 -3.25 13.44 -4.32
N THR A 81 -3.82 13.49 -3.11
CA THR A 81 -3.69 14.64 -2.21
C THR A 81 -2.24 14.83 -1.75
N ASN A 82 -1.52 13.76 -1.39
CA ASN A 82 -0.12 13.87 -0.96
C ASN A 82 0.87 14.16 -2.11
N ARG A 83 0.50 13.93 -3.38
CA ARG A 83 1.31 14.33 -4.55
C ARG A 83 1.16 15.80 -4.96
N ARG A 84 0.20 16.55 -4.39
CA ARG A 84 0.25 18.02 -4.33
C ARG A 84 0.89 18.38 -2.98
N LYS A 85 2.14 18.81 -2.84
CA LYS A 85 3.08 19.50 -3.72
C LYS A 85 4.52 19.34 -3.21
N PRO A 86 5.49 19.11 -4.09
CA PRO A 86 6.84 19.67 -3.96
C PRO A 86 6.95 21.06 -4.63
N ALA A 87 6.06 21.36 -5.59
CA ALA A 87 6.11 22.59 -6.37
C ALA A 87 5.86 23.86 -5.55
N GLU A 88 5.02 23.80 -4.51
CA GLU A 88 4.69 24.97 -3.70
C GLU A 88 5.86 25.37 -2.78
N ILE A 89 6.64 24.40 -2.30
CA ILE A 89 7.84 24.67 -1.49
C ILE A 89 8.94 25.34 -2.35
N THR A 90 9.03 24.98 -3.63
CA THR A 90 9.99 25.57 -4.57
C THR A 90 9.61 27.02 -4.94
N GLU A 91 8.33 27.29 -5.16
CA GLU A 91 7.86 28.66 -5.46
C GLU A 91 7.95 29.59 -4.25
N ILE A 92 7.67 29.09 -3.03
CA ILE A 92 7.85 29.87 -1.78
C ILE A 92 9.33 30.22 -1.57
N ARG A 93 10.26 29.26 -1.78
CA ARG A 93 11.71 29.52 -1.65
C ARG A 93 12.25 30.51 -2.69
N LYS A 94 11.73 30.50 -3.92
CA LYS A 94 12.10 31.49 -4.94
C LYS A 94 11.58 32.89 -4.60
N ALA A 95 10.35 32.99 -4.10
CA ALA A 95 9.77 34.25 -3.69
C ALA A 95 10.52 34.87 -2.48
N GLU A 96 10.99 34.06 -1.54
CA GLU A 96 11.80 34.52 -0.40
C GLU A 96 13.20 34.98 -0.83
N GLN A 97 13.85 34.30 -1.79
CA GLN A 97 15.14 34.73 -2.34
C GLN A 97 15.04 36.07 -3.09
N LEU A 98 14.01 36.26 -3.92
CA LEU A 98 13.79 37.54 -4.62
C LEU A 98 13.57 38.72 -3.64
N ARG A 99 12.87 38.49 -2.52
CA ARG A 99 12.68 39.55 -1.50
C ARG A 99 13.96 39.93 -0.75
N LEU A 100 14.94 39.04 -0.68
CA LEU A 100 16.22 39.30 0.00
C LEU A 100 17.23 39.99 -0.93
N GLU A 101 17.12 39.82 -2.24
CA GLU A 101 17.97 40.53 -3.21
C GLU A 101 17.54 41.99 -3.44
N ASP A 102 16.26 42.30 -3.31
CA ASP A 102 15.73 43.69 -3.39
C ASP A 102 16.15 44.60 -2.20
N TYR A 103 16.81 44.04 -1.18
CA TYR A 103 17.24 44.77 0.03
C TYR A 103 18.77 44.99 0.12
N ARG A 104 19.52 44.69 -0.95
CA ARG A 104 20.97 44.99 -1.09
C ARG A 104 21.21 46.12 -2.08
#